data_AF-A0A2D9RB13-F1
#
_entry.id   AF-A0A2D9RB13-F1
#
_cell.length_a   1.000
_cell.length_b   1.000
_cell.length_c   1.000
_cell.angle_alpha   90.00
_cell.angle_beta   90.00
_cell.angle_gamma   90.00
#
_symmetry.space_group_name_H-M   'P 1'
#
loop_
_entity.id
_entity.type
_entity.pdbx_description
1 polymer ?
#
loop_
_entity_poly.entity_id
_entity_poly.type
_entity_poly.pdbx_seq_one_letter_code
_entity_poly.pdbx_strand_id
1 'polypeptide(L)'
;MRPRLSQEDILRLMKGSSAEDRAQATHKLCRRIGNDEMTLEDQAISSQILMLLSQDAETLVRRAMSVTLRHSPNLPRDVALRLAQDVEAVALP
;
A
#
# COMPACT_ATOMS: atom_id res chain seq x y z
N MET A 1 9.22 18.18 -11.00
CA MET A 1 9.42 16.72 -11.14
C MET A 1 8.92 16.05 -9.86
N ARG A 2 7.88 15.22 -9.93
CA ARG A 2 7.37 14.48 -8.76
C ARG A 2 8.15 13.17 -8.61
N PRO A 3 8.42 12.68 -7.39
CA PRO A 3 9.59 11.83 -7.15
C PRO A 3 9.67 10.42 -7.77
N ARG A 4 8.82 9.89 -8.67
CA ARG A 4 8.68 8.41 -8.91
C ARG A 4 8.58 7.57 -7.62
N LEU A 5 8.02 6.36 -7.68
CA LEU A 5 8.09 5.47 -6.51
C LEU A 5 9.52 4.97 -6.43
N SER A 6 10.25 5.42 -5.42
CA SER A 6 11.68 5.12 -5.33
C SER A 6 11.89 3.89 -4.47
N GLN A 7 13.00 3.21 -4.72
CA GLN A 7 13.51 2.19 -3.80
C GLN A 7 13.65 2.73 -2.36
N GLU A 8 13.87 4.04 -2.21
CA GLU A 8 13.91 4.71 -0.90
C GLU A 8 12.57 4.67 -0.16
N ASP A 9 11.44 4.80 -0.87
CA ASP A 9 10.11 4.70 -0.28
C ASP A 9 9.86 3.29 0.29
N ILE A 10 10.29 2.25 -0.44
CA ILE A 10 10.25 0.85 0.02
C ILE A 10 11.16 0.66 1.24
N LEU A 11 12.38 1.21 1.19
CA LEU A 11 13.32 1.11 2.30
C LEU A 11 12.83 1.84 3.55
N ARG A 12 12.19 3.00 3.43
CA ARG A 12 11.57 3.69 4.57
C ARG A 12 10.45 2.88 5.20
N LEU A 13 9.60 2.26 4.37
CA LEU A 13 8.56 1.35 4.85
C LEU A 13 9.15 0.18 5.65
N MET A 14 10.15 -0.50 5.09
CA MET A 14 10.78 -1.65 5.73
C MET A 14 11.60 -1.28 6.97
N LYS A 15 12.06 -0.03 7.08
CA LYS A 15 12.84 0.49 8.22
C LYS A 15 11.97 1.06 9.35
N GLY A 16 10.65 1.14 9.18
CA GLY A 16 9.75 1.61 10.24
C GLY A 16 9.89 0.74 11.49
N SER A 17 10.45 1.32 12.55
CA SER A 17 10.73 0.66 13.83
C SER A 17 9.49 0.18 14.59
N SER A 18 8.32 0.77 14.29
CA SER A 18 7.04 0.42 14.90
C SER A 18 5.95 0.16 13.85
N ALA A 19 4.87 -0.51 14.27
CA ALA A 19 3.68 -0.71 13.45
C ALA A 19 3.07 0.62 12.96
N GLU A 20 3.07 1.63 13.82
CA GLU A 20 2.53 2.97 13.55
C GLU A 20 3.32 3.68 12.46
N ASP A 21 4.65 3.63 12.54
CA ASP A 21 5.54 4.22 11.52
C ASP A 21 5.27 3.58 10.15
N ARG A 22 5.16 2.25 10.11
CA ARG A 22 4.88 1.51 8.88
C ARG A 22 3.50 1.83 8.32
N ALA A 23 2.48 1.95 9.17
CA ALA A 23 1.13 2.31 8.73
C ALA A 23 1.07 3.74 8.20
N GLN A 24 1.77 4.70 8.84
CA GLN A 24 1.84 6.07 8.37
C GLN A 24 2.56 6.16 7.01
N ALA A 25 3.68 5.44 6.86
CA ALA A 25 4.39 5.34 5.59
C ALA A 25 3.52 4.69 4.50
N THR A 26 2.82 3.61 4.84
CA THR A 26 1.87 2.91 3.95
C THR A 26 0.77 3.83 3.47
N HIS A 27 0.14 4.58 4.38
CA HIS A 27 -0.89 5.54 4.03
C HIS A 27 -0.39 6.60 3.03
N LYS A 28 0.78 7.20 3.29
CA LYS A 28 1.40 8.19 2.38
C LYS A 28 1.66 7.61 0.99
N LEU A 29 2.14 6.37 0.92
CA LEU A 29 2.45 5.72 -0.36
C LEU A 29 1.20 5.29 -1.11
N CYS A 30 0.22 4.71 -0.44
CA CYS A 30 -1.06 4.36 -1.04
C CYS A 30 -1.78 5.60 -1.58
N ARG A 31 -1.73 6.74 -0.88
CA ARG A 31 -2.28 8.02 -1.37
C ARG A 31 -1.62 8.48 -2.65
N ARG A 32 -0.32 8.25 -2.79
CA ARG A 32 0.43 8.61 -3.99
C ARG A 32 0.06 7.70 -5.16
N ILE A 33 0.07 6.38 -4.93
CA ILE A 33 -0.33 5.38 -5.93
C ILE A 33 -1.78 5.63 -6.38
N GLY A 34 -2.69 5.97 -5.47
CA GLY A 34 -4.09 6.15 -5.82
C GLY A 34 -4.44 7.42 -6.60
N ASN A 35 -3.58 8.44 -6.58
CA ASN A 35 -3.86 9.75 -7.19
C ASN A 35 -3.09 10.02 -8.49
N ASP A 36 -2.06 9.22 -8.81
CA ASP A 36 -1.18 9.47 -9.95
C ASP A 36 -1.56 8.58 -11.15
N GLU A 37 -1.49 9.16 -12.35
CA GLU A 37 -1.42 8.37 -13.60
C GLU A 37 -0.05 7.68 -13.63
N MET A 38 -0.07 6.35 -13.74
CA MET A 38 1.12 5.54 -13.62
C MET A 38 1.56 5.04 -14.99
N THR A 39 2.86 5.06 -15.24
CA THR A 39 3.43 4.30 -16.37
C THR A 39 3.30 2.80 -16.09
N LEU A 40 3.40 1.96 -17.13
CA LEU A 40 3.37 0.50 -16.96
C LEU A 40 4.49 0.01 -16.03
N GLU A 41 5.66 0.63 -16.08
CA GLU A 41 6.80 0.31 -15.21
C GLU A 41 6.50 0.67 -13.74
N ASP A 42 5.96 1.87 -13.50
CA ASP A 42 5.56 2.30 -12.16
C ASP A 42 4.45 1.40 -11.60
N GLN A 43 3.51 0.97 -12.44
CA GLN A 43 2.41 0.09 -12.03
C GLN A 43 2.94 -1.29 -11.60
N ALA A 44 3.93 -1.84 -12.32
CA ALA A 44 4.57 -3.11 -11.96
C ALA A 44 5.30 -3.03 -10.61
N ILE A 45 6.02 -1.93 -10.36
CA ILE A 45 6.72 -1.69 -9.08
C ILE A 45 5.70 -1.52 -7.95
N SER A 46 4.67 -0.71 -8.17
CA SER A 46 3.62 -0.45 -7.18
C SER A 46 2.89 -1.71 -6.78
N SER A 47 2.58 -2.57 -7.76
CA SER A 47 1.90 -3.83 -7.49
C SER A 47 2.72 -4.74 -6.57
N GLN A 48 4.05 -4.79 -6.77
CA GLN A 48 4.95 -5.55 -5.89
C GLN A 48 5.00 -4.97 -4.47
N ILE A 49 5.06 -3.64 -4.34
CA ILE A 49 5.04 -2.97 -3.04
C ILE A 49 3.72 -3.24 -2.31
N LEU A 50 2.58 -3.05 -2.99
CA LEU A 50 1.26 -3.29 -2.41
C LEU A 50 1.11 -4.76 -2.00
N MET A 51 1.61 -5.70 -2.80
CA MET A 51 1.64 -7.11 -2.42
C MET A 51 2.46 -7.37 -1.17
N LEU A 52 3.64 -6.76 -1.02
CA LEU A 52 4.45 -6.88 0.18
C LEU A 52 3.72 -6.30 1.41
N LEU A 53 3.13 -5.11 1.29
CA LEU A 53 2.42 -4.46 2.40
C LEU A 53 1.16 -5.20 2.83
N SER A 54 0.47 -5.84 1.88
CA SER A 54 -0.71 -6.66 2.18
C SER A 54 -0.39 -7.89 3.02
N GLN A 55 0.89 -8.23 3.17
CA GLN A 55 1.39 -9.33 3.99
C GLN A 55 2.04 -8.86 5.29
N ASP A 56 2.06 -7.54 5.58
CA ASP A 56 2.59 -7.04 6.85
C ASP A 56 1.86 -7.71 8.02
N ALA A 57 2.59 -8.14 9.04
CA ALA A 57 2.01 -8.84 10.18
C ALA A 57 1.01 -7.96 10.96
N GLU A 58 1.20 -6.64 10.92
CA GLU A 58 0.40 -5.70 11.68
C GLU A 58 -0.88 -5.31 10.93
N THR A 59 -2.03 -5.58 11.57
CA THR A 59 -3.35 -5.20 11.07
C THR A 59 -3.46 -3.70 10.77
N LEU A 60 -2.76 -2.86 11.54
CA LEU A 60 -2.73 -1.41 11.35
C LEU A 60 -2.25 -1.02 9.94
N VAL A 61 -1.22 -1.71 9.44
CA VAL A 61 -0.62 -1.45 8.13
C VAL A 61 -1.57 -1.89 7.02
N ARG A 62 -2.12 -3.11 7.12
CA ARG A 62 -3.06 -3.65 6.12
C ARG A 62 -4.35 -2.83 6.07
N ARG A 63 -4.85 -2.36 7.22
CA ARG A 63 -6.00 -1.44 7.29
C ARG A 63 -5.71 -0.11 6.62
N ALA A 64 -4.52 0.45 6.82
CA ALA A 64 -4.12 1.70 6.16
C ALA A 64 -4.17 1.58 4.63
N MET A 65 -3.79 0.43 4.07
CA MET A 65 -3.95 0.16 2.64
C MET A 65 -5.42 0.16 2.23
N SER A 66 -6.24 -0.63 2.93
CA SER A 66 -7.66 -0.83 2.61
C SER A 66 -8.43 0.50 2.59
N VAL A 67 -8.27 1.32 3.63
CA VAL A 67 -8.91 2.65 3.72
C VAL A 67 -8.42 3.59 2.63
N THR A 68 -7.13 3.53 2.28
CA THR A 68 -6.55 4.47 1.32
C THR A 68 -6.86 4.10 -0.13
N LEU A 69 -6.96 2.81 -0.43
CA LEU A 69 -7.09 2.30 -1.80
C LEU A 69 -8.49 1.78 -2.16
N ARG A 70 -9.47 1.81 -1.25
CA ARG A 70 -10.84 1.29 -1.49
C ARG A 70 -11.52 1.78 -2.77
N HIS A 71 -11.16 2.96 -3.27
CA HIS A 71 -11.70 3.53 -4.52
C HIS A 71 -10.61 3.72 -5.59
N SER A 72 -9.41 3.21 -5.37
CA SER A 72 -8.30 3.40 -6.29
C SER A 72 -8.41 2.42 -7.46
N PRO A 73 -8.34 2.90 -8.72
CA PRO A 73 -8.26 2.02 -9.88
C PRO A 73 -6.89 1.32 -9.97
N ASN A 74 -5.89 1.80 -9.21
CA ASN A 74 -4.53 1.29 -9.21
C ASN A 74 -4.30 0.16 -8.20
N LEU A 75 -5.35 -0.26 -7.46
CA LEU A 75 -5.28 -1.39 -6.54
C LEU A 75 -5.28 -2.72 -7.34
N PRO A 76 -4.22 -3.55 -7.26
CA PRO A 76 -4.20 -4.84 -7.93
C PRO A 76 -5.28 -5.77 -7.40
N ARG A 77 -5.88 -6.57 -8.29
CA ARG A 77 -7.00 -7.45 -7.95
C ARG A 77 -6.66 -8.48 -6.88
N ASP A 78 -5.47 -9.06 -6.93
CA ASP A 78 -4.97 -10.02 -5.95
C ASP A 78 -4.78 -9.40 -4.56
N VAL A 79 -4.26 -8.17 -4.49
CA VAL A 79 -4.19 -7.39 -3.25
C VAL A 79 -5.59 -7.08 -2.71
N ALA A 80 -6.50 -6.62 -3.57
CA ALA A 80 -7.89 -6.33 -3.18
C ALA A 80 -8.59 -7.55 -2.58
N LEU A 81 -8.45 -8.72 -3.22
CA LEU A 81 -9.02 -9.97 -2.73
C LEU A 81 -8.41 -10.38 -1.38
N ARG A 82 -7.10 -10.22 -1.21
CA ARG A 82 -6.44 -10.51 0.07
C ARG A 82 -6.96 -9.61 1.19
N LEU A 83 -7.06 -8.30 0.96
CA LEU A 83 -7.59 -7.35 1.96
C LEU A 83 -9.05 -7.65 2.30
N ALA A 84 -9.87 -8.02 1.31
CA ALA A 84 -11.27 -8.39 1.50
C ALA A 84 -11.46 -9.71 2.28
N GLN A 85 -10.45 -10.58 2.30
CA GLN A 85 -10.45 -11.86 3.03
C GLN A 85 -9.71 -11.79 4.37
N ASP A 86 -9.22 -10.61 4.74
CA ASP A 86 -8.52 -10.37 6.00
C ASP A 86 -9.51 -10.25 7.17
N VAL A 87 -9.02 -9.88 8.36
CA VAL A 87 -9.87 -9.59 9.52
C VAL A 87 -10.83 -8.44 9.21
N GLU A 88 -11.97 -8.42 9.93
CA GLU A 88 -13.07 -7.47 9.71
C GLU A 88 -12.61 -6.00 9.63
N ALA A 89 -11.69 -5.60 10.51
CA ALA A 89 -11.16 -4.23 10.55
C ALA A 89 -10.39 -3.80 9.29
N VAL A 90 -9.95 -4.75 8.47
CA VAL A 90 -9.26 -4.52 7.19
C VAL A 90 -10.21 -4.74 6.01
N ALA A 91 -11.04 -5.78 6.08
CA ALA A 91 -11.96 -6.16 5.02
C ALA A 91 -13.11 -5.15 4.81
N LEU A 92 -13.51 -4.40 5.85
CA LEU A 92 -14.59 -3.42 5.83
C LEU A 92 -14.06 -1.97 6.07
N PRO A 93 -13.35 -1.36 5.09
CA PRO A 93 -12.79 -0.02 5.20
C PRO A 93 -13.77 1.15 4.92
#